data_AF-A0A966E2T1-F1
#
_entry.id   AF-A0A966E2T1-F1
#
_cell.length_a   1.000
_cell.length_b   1.000
_cell.length_c   1.000
_cell.angle_alpha   90.00
_cell.angle_beta   90.00
_cell.angle_gamma   90.00
#
_symmetry.space_group_name_H-M   'P 1'
#
loop_
_entity.id
_entity.type
_entity.pdbx_description
1 polymer ?
#
loop_
_entity_poly.entity_id
_entity_poly.type
_entity_poly.pdbx_seq_one_letter_code
_entity_poly.pdbx_strand_id
1 'polypeptide(L)'
;MRVMNHRLILLFLLAVLGVGVFGVYGPGLEGPFVFDDHPNIVGNQLVAVDALDGENLRDAAFSLGNRHYPDRGLARLSFALNYYFAGERFDRFAFKLTNVV
;
A
#
# COMPACT_ATOMS: atom_id res chain seq x y z
N MET A 1 -9.87 -41.67 -17.90
CA MET A 1 -10.25 -40.32 -17.39
C MET A 1 -9.03 -39.76 -16.66
N ARG A 2 -8.30 -38.81 -17.25
CA ARG A 2 -7.04 -38.30 -16.67
C ARG A 2 -7.41 -37.38 -15.51
N VAL A 3 -7.11 -37.80 -14.27
CA VAL A 3 -7.36 -36.95 -13.09
C VAL A 3 -6.54 -35.68 -13.27
N MET A 4 -7.22 -34.53 -13.32
CA MET A 4 -6.59 -33.24 -13.48
C MET A 4 -5.76 -32.94 -12.23
N ASN A 5 -4.48 -32.62 -12.40
CA ASN A 5 -3.56 -32.39 -11.28
C ASN A 5 -4.08 -31.23 -10.42
N HIS A 6 -4.38 -31.48 -9.15
CA HIS A 6 -4.95 -30.48 -8.23
C HIS A 6 -4.12 -29.19 -8.14
N ARG A 7 -2.79 -29.28 -8.31
CA ARG A 7 -1.89 -28.13 -8.40
C ARG A 7 -2.18 -27.23 -9.61
N LEU A 8 -2.45 -27.83 -10.77
CA LEU A 8 -2.80 -27.06 -11.98
C LEU A 8 -4.16 -26.39 -11.83
N ILE A 9 -5.13 -27.06 -11.20
CA ILE A 9 -6.44 -26.47 -10.89
C ILE A 9 -6.26 -25.27 -9.96
N LEU A 10 -5.48 -25.42 -8.89
CA LEU A 10 -5.23 -24.34 -7.95
C LEU A 10 -4.56 -23.13 -8.63
N LEU A 11 -3.52 -23.36 -9.44
CA LEU A 11 -2.85 -22.29 -10.18
C LEU A 11 -3.81 -21.58 -11.14
N PHE A 12 -4.68 -22.33 -11.83
CA PHE A 12 -5.70 -21.76 -12.69
C PHE A 12 -6.70 -20.89 -11.91
N LEU A 13 -7.18 -21.37 -10.75
CA LEU A 13 -8.09 -20.61 -9.90
C LEU A 13 -7.45 -19.33 -9.35
N LEU A 14 -6.18 -19.39 -8.93
CA LEU A 14 -5.44 -18.20 -8.48
C LEU A 14 -5.23 -17.20 -9.62
N ALA A 15 -4.96 -17.67 -10.84
CA ALA A 15 -4.83 -16.81 -12.00
C ALA A 15 -6.16 -16.12 -12.35
N VAL A 16 -7.28 -16.87 -12.34
CA VAL A 16 -8.61 -16.30 -12.56
C VAL A 16 -8.96 -15.27 -11.49
N LEU A 17 -8.65 -15.56 -10.22
CA LEU A 17 -8.84 -14.62 -9.12
C LEU A 17 -8.00 -13.35 -9.32
N GLY A 18 -6.72 -13.50 -9.65
CA GLY A 18 -5.82 -12.37 -9.90
C GLY A 18 -6.31 -11.48 -11.05
N VAL A 19 -6.69 -12.08 -12.18
CA VAL A 19 -7.28 -11.34 -13.32
C VAL A 19 -8.58 -10.64 -12.91
N GLY A 20 -9.42 -11.30 -12.11
CA GLY A 20 -10.66 -10.71 -11.59
C GLY A 20 -10.39 -9.49 -10.70
N VAL A 21 -9.44 -9.61 -9.75
CA VAL A 21 -9.03 -8.51 -8.86
C VAL A 21 -8.49 -7.33 -9.68
N PHE A 22 -7.57 -7.56 -10.61
CA PHE A 22 -7.04 -6.50 -11.47
C PHE A 22 -8.10 -5.91 -12.40
N GLY A 23 -9.03 -6.71 -12.92
CA GLY A 23 -10.14 -6.22 -13.74
C GLY A 23 -11.09 -5.28 -13.00
N VAL A 24 -11.32 -5.54 -11.71
CA VAL A 24 -12.21 -4.72 -10.87
C VAL A 24 -11.50 -3.48 -10.31
N TYR A 25 -10.29 -3.63 -9.77
CA TYR A 25 -9.56 -2.53 -9.10
C TYR A 25 -8.64 -1.74 -10.02
N GLY A 26 -8.24 -2.30 -11.17
CA GLY A 26 -7.31 -1.69 -12.12
C GLY A 26 -7.70 -0.28 -12.57
N PRO A 27 -8.96 -0.02 -12.97
CA PRO A 27 -9.40 1.33 -13.35
C PRO A 27 -9.22 2.39 -12.24
N GLY A 28 -9.16 1.97 -10.98
CA GLY A 28 -8.98 2.86 -9.83
C GLY A 28 -7.51 3.24 -9.53
N LEU A 29 -6.53 2.56 -10.14
CA LEU A 29 -5.11 2.74 -9.81
C LEU A 29 -4.59 4.15 -10.14
N GLU A 30 -5.07 4.77 -11.21
CA GLU A 30 -4.65 6.12 -11.62
C GLU A 30 -5.44 7.25 -10.93
N GLY A 31 -6.45 6.89 -10.13
CA GLY A 31 -7.31 7.86 -9.45
C GLY A 31 -6.54 8.79 -8.50
N PRO A 32 -7.06 10.00 -8.21
CA PRO A 32 -6.46 10.94 -7.26
C PRO A 32 -6.35 10.35 -5.84
N PHE A 33 -5.60 11.02 -4.95
CA PHE A 33 -5.83 10.86 -3.51
C PHE A 33 -7.15 11.54 -3.15
N VAL A 34 -7.97 10.92 -2.31
CA VAL A 34 -9.31 11.41 -1.99
C VAL A 34 -9.60 11.27 -0.49
N PHE A 35 -10.43 12.18 0.04
CA PHE A 35 -10.93 12.13 1.42
C PHE A 35 -9.81 11.99 2.47
N ASP A 36 -9.74 10.84 3.14
CA ASP A 36 -8.81 10.62 4.25
C ASP A 36 -7.35 10.44 3.79
N ASP A 37 -7.10 10.21 2.49
CA ASP A 37 -5.75 10.14 1.93
C ASP A 37 -5.00 11.45 2.15
N HIS A 38 -5.69 12.59 2.02
CA HIS A 38 -5.06 13.90 2.11
C HIS A 38 -4.43 14.16 3.48
N PRO A 39 -5.15 14.12 4.61
CA PRO A 39 -4.54 14.36 5.90
C PRO A 39 -3.54 13.28 6.32
N ASN A 40 -3.70 12.02 5.85
CA ASN A 40 -2.89 10.90 6.34
C ASN A 40 -1.63 10.61 5.49
N ILE A 41 -1.67 10.93 4.19
CA ILE A 41 -0.59 10.66 3.23
C ILE A 41 0.04 11.98 2.78
N VAL A 42 -0.67 12.76 1.97
CA VAL A 42 -0.09 13.95 1.31
C VAL A 42 0.23 15.08 2.29
N GLY A 43 -0.65 15.29 3.27
CA GLY A 43 -0.52 16.33 4.30
C GLY A 43 0.35 15.92 5.48
N ASN A 44 0.74 14.65 5.57
CA ASN A 44 1.56 14.12 6.65
C ASN A 44 3.03 14.06 6.23
N GLN A 45 3.78 15.15 6.43
CA GLN A 45 5.17 15.21 5.98
C GLN A 45 6.07 14.16 6.65
N LEU A 46 5.68 13.63 7.81
CA LEU A 46 6.45 12.59 8.50
C LEU A 46 6.40 11.23 7.81
N VAL A 47 5.49 11.00 6.83
CA VAL A 47 5.56 9.80 5.98
C VAL A 47 6.43 10.00 4.74
N ALA A 48 6.86 11.23 4.44
CA ALA A 48 7.76 11.52 3.33
C ALA A 48 9.22 11.24 3.71
N VAL A 49 9.53 9.98 4.02
CA VAL A 49 10.86 9.55 4.47
C VAL A 49 11.85 9.46 3.30
N ASP A 50 13.08 9.89 3.53
CA ASP A 50 14.20 9.85 2.58
C ASP A 50 15.18 8.70 2.87
N ALA A 51 15.07 8.07 4.04
CA ALA A 51 15.85 6.89 4.42
C ALA A 51 15.04 5.90 5.27
N LEU A 52 15.40 4.61 5.16
CA LEU A 52 14.83 3.52 5.94
C LEU A 52 15.60 3.28 7.24
N ASP A 53 15.77 4.33 8.04
CA ASP A 53 16.38 4.25 9.37
C ASP A 53 15.34 4.24 10.50
N GLY A 54 15.80 3.91 11.70
CA GLY A 54 14.93 3.76 12.87
C GLY A 54 14.25 5.06 13.31
N GLU A 55 14.84 6.22 13.05
CA GLU A 55 14.30 7.52 13.42
C GLU A 55 13.16 7.90 12.47
N ASN A 56 13.43 7.88 11.16
CA ASN A 56 12.46 8.14 10.10
C ASN A 56 11.24 7.23 10.19
N LEU A 57 11.45 5.91 10.35
CA LEU A 57 10.35 4.94 10.45
C LEU A 57 9.53 5.11 11.74
N ARG A 58 10.18 5.47 12.85
CA ARG A 58 9.50 5.74 14.11
C ARG A 58 8.66 7.03 14.00
N ASP A 59 9.22 8.10 13.45
CA ASP A 59 8.51 9.36 13.34
C ASP A 59 7.32 9.26 12.38
N ALA A 60 7.47 8.51 11.28
CA ALA A 60 6.35 8.14 10.42
C ALA A 60 5.26 7.37 11.19
N ALA A 61 5.61 6.30 11.91
CA ALA A 61 4.65 5.48 12.64
C ALA A 61 3.91 6.28 13.75
N PHE A 62 4.57 7.21 14.42
CA PHE A 62 3.98 8.00 15.50
C PHE A 62 3.41 9.35 15.04
N SER A 63 3.48 9.65 13.75
CA SER A 63 2.90 10.87 13.17
C SER A 63 1.39 10.97 13.44
N LEU A 64 0.87 12.20 13.54
CA LEU A 64 -0.56 12.54 13.72
C LEU A 64 -1.27 11.90 14.93
N GLY A 65 -0.56 11.19 15.81
CA GLY A 65 -1.09 10.62 17.06
C GLY A 65 -0.54 11.34 18.30
N ASN A 66 -1.01 10.95 19.47
CA ASN A 66 -0.32 11.32 20.70
C ASN A 66 1.03 10.61 20.73
N ARG A 67 2.09 11.32 21.15
CA ARG A 67 3.48 10.83 21.18
C ARG A 67 3.68 9.51 21.94
N HIS A 68 2.68 9.06 22.69
CA HIS A 68 2.68 7.84 23.51
C HIS A 68 1.88 6.68 22.90
N TYR A 69 0.91 6.94 22.02
CA TYR A 69 0.05 5.92 21.39
C TYR A 69 -0.22 6.25 19.93
N PRO A 70 0.36 5.50 18.98
CA PRO A 70 0.11 5.71 17.56
C PRO A 70 -1.19 5.02 17.16
N ASP A 71 -2.29 5.76 17.07
CA ASP A 71 -3.62 5.21 16.73
C ASP A 71 -3.64 4.40 15.42
N ARG A 72 -2.78 4.76 14.45
CA ARG A 72 -2.66 4.10 13.14
C ARG A 72 -1.20 3.90 12.72
N GLY A 73 -0.33 3.54 13.66
CA GLY A 73 1.11 3.53 13.39
C GLY A 73 1.56 2.58 12.28
N LEU A 74 0.96 1.39 12.20
CA LEU A 74 1.26 0.44 11.11
C LEU A 74 0.82 0.98 9.74
N ALA A 75 -0.34 1.63 9.64
CA ALA A 75 -0.79 2.22 8.39
C ALA A 75 0.13 3.35 7.92
N ARG A 76 0.56 4.23 8.85
CA ARG A 76 1.49 5.33 8.55
C ARG A 76 2.88 4.82 8.17
N LEU A 77 3.34 3.76 8.82
CA LEU A 77 4.56 3.08 8.43
C LEU A 77 4.46 2.52 7.01
N SER A 78 3.34 1.87 6.65
CA SER A 78 3.09 1.42 5.28
C SER A 78 3.07 2.59 4.28
N PHE A 79 2.54 3.76 4.64
CA PHE A 79 2.59 4.95 3.79
C PHE A 79 4.01 5.46 3.58
N ALA A 80 4.84 5.44 4.63
CA ALA A 80 6.25 5.82 4.52
C ALA A 80 7.04 4.88 3.62
N LEU A 81 6.79 3.56 3.75
CA LEU A 81 7.40 2.57 2.86
C LEU A 81 6.93 2.74 1.41
N ASN A 82 5.64 2.98 1.19
CA ASN A 82 5.11 3.28 -0.15
C ASN A 82 5.76 4.53 -0.74
N TYR A 83 5.93 5.60 0.04
CA TYR A 83 6.59 6.82 -0.41
C TYR A 83 8.05 6.57 -0.82
N TYR A 84 8.80 5.88 0.03
CA TYR A 84 10.20 5.55 -0.21
C TYR A 84 10.38 4.71 -1.47
N PHE A 85 9.62 3.61 -1.61
CA PHE A 85 9.73 2.72 -2.78
C PHE A 85 9.11 3.33 -4.06
N ALA A 86 8.25 4.34 -3.95
CA ALA A 86 7.78 5.14 -5.08
C ALA A 86 8.83 6.16 -5.59
N GLY A 87 10.05 6.12 -5.06
CA GLY A 87 11.13 7.04 -5.42
C GLY A 87 10.95 8.41 -4.77
N GLU A 88 10.53 8.42 -3.50
CA GLU A 88 10.30 9.62 -2.68
C GLU A 88 9.27 10.55 -3.29
N ARG A 89 8.15 9.97 -3.72
CA ARG A 89 7.04 10.69 -4.35
C ARG A 89 5.71 10.18 -3.83
N PHE A 90 4.75 11.08 -3.72
CA PHE A 90 3.35 10.74 -3.51
C PHE A 90 2.74 10.20 -4.82
N ASP A 91 3.26 9.06 -5.29
CA ASP A 91 2.80 8.39 -6.50
C ASP A 91 1.49 7.63 -6.22
N ARG A 92 0.41 8.15 -6.79
CA ARG A 92 -0.94 7.63 -6.58
C ARG A 92 -1.10 6.19 -7.07
N PHE A 93 -0.40 5.84 -8.15
CA PHE A 93 -0.46 4.53 -8.76
C PHE A 93 0.28 3.52 -7.90
N ALA A 94 1.50 3.84 -7.46
CA ALA A 94 2.29 2.97 -6.60
C ALA A 94 1.57 2.68 -5.27
N PHE A 95 1.03 3.70 -4.60
CA PHE A 95 0.29 3.53 -3.35
C PHE A 95 -0.93 2.61 -3.47
N LYS A 96 -1.66 2.69 -4.59
CA LYS A 96 -2.84 1.85 -4.82
C LYS A 96 -2.46 0.46 -5.32
N LEU A 97 -1.40 0.34 -6.12
CA LEU A 97 -0.92 -0.95 -6.62
C LEU A 97 -0.47 -1.86 -5.48
N THR A 98 0.23 -1.32 -4.47
CA THR A 98 0.61 -2.08 -3.26
C THR A 98 -0.58 -2.66 -2.50
N ASN A 99 -1.78 -2.10 -2.63
CA ASN A 99 -2.98 -2.64 -1.99
C ASN A 99 -3.68 -3.73 -2.82
N VAL A 100 -3.38 -3.81 -4.11
CA VAL A 100 -4.00 -4.75 -5.06
C VAL A 100 -3.19 -6.05 -5.20
N VAL A 101 -1.87 -5.98 -5.01
CA VAL A 101 -0.92 -7.10 -5.12
C VAL A 101 -0.60 -7.69 -3.75
#